data_AF-A0A392MKP3-F1
#
_entry.id   AF-A0A392MKP3-F1
#
_cell.length_a   1.000
_cell.length_b   1.000
_cell.length_c   1.000
_cell.angle_alpha   90.00
_cell.angle_beta   90.00
_cell.angle_gamma   90.00
#
_symmetry.space_group_name_H-M   'P 1'
#
loop_
_entity.id
_entity.type
_entity.pdbx_description
1 polymer ?
#
loop_
_entity_poly.entity_id
_entity_poly.type
_entity_poly.pdbx_seq_one_letter_code
_entity_poly.pdbx_strand_id
1 'polypeptide(L)'
;MKEVNPRLTDYETLLRNVHDLKAGKPVEVPVYDFKSSSRTGYRTVEVPSSRIVIIEGIYALSERLRPLLDLRVSVTGGVHLDLVKRVIRDIQRAGQEPQEIIHQISETVYPMYKAYIEPDLQTAHVKITNKFNPFFGFQSPTYILKSTRNVTADQIKAVISQDFEETTEQTYDIYLLPPGEDPESCQSYLRMRNKDGKYSLMFEEWVTDDPFVISPRITFAVSVRLLGGLMALGYTIATILKRSSHVLSDDRVCVKLDWLEQLNRHYVQ
;
A
#
# COMPACT_ATOMS: atom_id res chain seq x y z
N MET A 1 8.30 -16.04 -6.23
CA MET A 1 8.93 -14.80 -5.73
C MET A 1 9.96 -15.10 -4.63
N LYS A 2 11.23 -15.17 -5.04
CA LYS A 2 12.43 -15.26 -4.17
C LYS A 2 13.14 -13.89 -4.04
N GLU A 3 12.55 -12.82 -4.58
CA GLU A 3 13.28 -11.65 -5.09
C GLU A 3 13.70 -10.61 -4.06
N VAL A 4 13.17 -10.67 -2.82
CA VAL A 4 13.49 -9.66 -1.80
C VAL A 4 14.61 -10.14 -0.87
N ASN A 5 15.18 -11.33 -1.06
CA ASN A 5 16.33 -11.75 -0.25
C ASN A 5 17.64 -11.15 -0.75
N PRO A 6 18.31 -10.28 0.04
CA PRO A 6 19.59 -9.72 -0.38
C PRO A 6 20.66 -10.81 -0.59
N ARG A 7 20.52 -11.98 0.06
CA ARG A 7 21.42 -13.14 -0.14
C ARG A 7 21.28 -13.81 -1.51
N LEU A 8 20.20 -13.54 -2.24
CA LEU A 8 19.97 -14.06 -3.58
C LEU A 8 20.42 -13.09 -4.68
N THR A 9 20.89 -11.90 -4.29
CA THR A 9 21.43 -10.91 -5.23
C THR A 9 22.92 -11.19 -5.49
N ASP A 10 23.28 -11.39 -6.75
CA ASP A 10 24.65 -11.63 -7.21
C ASP A 10 25.44 -10.30 -7.26
N TYR A 11 25.77 -9.79 -6.07
CA TYR A 11 26.53 -8.54 -5.92
C TYR A 11 27.94 -8.64 -6.50
N GLU A 12 28.57 -9.80 -6.46
CA GLU A 12 29.92 -9.99 -6.99
C GLU A 12 29.97 -9.71 -8.50
N THR A 13 29.02 -10.29 -9.26
CA THR A 13 28.89 -10.02 -10.69
C THR A 13 28.56 -8.55 -10.95
N LEU A 14 27.67 -7.95 -10.17
CA LEU A 14 27.32 -6.54 -10.31
C LEU A 14 28.51 -5.61 -10.07
N LEU A 15 29.23 -5.78 -8.95
CA LEU A 15 30.37 -4.95 -8.59
C LEU A 15 31.50 -5.07 -9.62
N ARG A 16 31.82 -6.29 -10.06
CA ARG A 16 32.80 -6.51 -11.14
C ARG A 16 32.40 -5.74 -12.41
N ASN A 17 31.15 -5.90 -12.86
CA ASN A 17 30.69 -5.24 -14.06
C ASN A 17 30.71 -3.70 -13.93
N VAL A 18 30.38 -3.16 -12.76
CA VAL A 18 30.47 -1.71 -12.50
C VAL A 18 31.93 -1.24 -12.56
N HIS A 19 32.87 -1.99 -11.98
CA HIS A 19 34.30 -1.66 -12.05
C HIS A 19 34.84 -1.71 -13.47
N ASP A 20 34.50 -2.75 -14.25
CA ASP A 20 34.93 -2.89 -15.63
C ASP A 20 34.38 -1.76 -16.52
N LEU A 21 33.11 -1.38 -16.34
CA LEU A 21 32.54 -0.22 -17.03
C LEU A 21 33.25 1.08 -16.65
N LYS A 22 33.58 1.29 -15.37
CA LYS A 22 34.37 2.46 -14.92
C LYS A 22 35.79 2.45 -15.51
N ALA A 23 36.35 1.27 -15.78
CA ALA A 23 37.65 1.09 -16.43
C ALA A 23 37.59 1.18 -17.97
N GLY A 24 36.42 1.44 -18.56
CA GLY A 24 36.25 1.53 -20.01
C GLY A 24 36.31 0.17 -20.70
N LYS A 25 35.84 -0.90 -20.04
CA LYS A 25 35.73 -2.24 -20.61
C LYS A 25 34.25 -2.64 -20.80
N PRO A 26 33.90 -3.36 -21.88
CA PRO A 26 32.57 -3.93 -22.04
C PRO A 26 32.33 -5.05 -21.02
N VAL A 27 31.06 -5.30 -20.69
CA VAL A 27 30.68 -6.27 -19.65
C VAL A 27 29.53 -7.17 -20.07
N GLU A 28 29.49 -8.38 -19.52
CA GLU A 28 28.39 -9.32 -19.72
C GLU A 28 27.36 -9.19 -18.59
N VAL A 29 26.18 -8.65 -18.93
CA VAL A 29 25.07 -8.49 -17.97
C VAL A 29 24.13 -9.69 -18.08
N PRO A 30 23.84 -10.39 -16.97
CA PRO A 30 22.91 -11.51 -16.99
C PRO A 30 21.49 -11.04 -17.34
N VAL A 31 20.80 -11.82 -18.17
CA VAL A 31 19.37 -11.62 -18.48
C VAL A 31 18.54 -12.52 -17.58
N TYR A 32 17.57 -11.93 -16.88
CA TYR A 32 16.67 -12.66 -15.98
C TYR A 32 15.28 -12.76 -16.59
N ASP A 33 14.73 -13.98 -16.64
CA ASP A 33 13.34 -14.22 -16.99
C ASP A 33 12.49 -14.42 -15.74
N PHE A 34 11.55 -13.50 -15.55
CA PHE A 34 10.61 -13.51 -14.43
C PHE A 34 9.60 -14.66 -14.51
N LYS A 35 9.28 -15.16 -15.71
CA LYS A 35 8.33 -16.28 -15.88
C LYS A 35 8.93 -17.59 -15.39
N SER A 36 10.15 -17.89 -15.83
CA SER A 36 10.88 -19.09 -15.39
C SER A 36 11.60 -18.91 -14.05
N SER A 37 11.65 -17.68 -13.52
CA SER A 37 12.40 -17.31 -12.32
C SER A 37 13.89 -17.71 -12.41
N SER A 38 14.50 -17.60 -13.58
CA SER A 38 15.88 -18.05 -13.85
C SER A 38 16.68 -17.10 -14.74
N ARG A 39 18.01 -17.22 -14.67
CA ARG A 39 18.93 -16.56 -15.60
C ARG A 39 18.88 -17.30 -16.94
N THR A 40 18.56 -16.61 -18.02
CA THR A 40 18.36 -17.21 -19.35
C THR A 40 19.49 -16.95 -20.34
N GLY A 41 20.43 -16.06 -19.99
CA GLY A 41 21.61 -15.78 -20.79
C GLY A 41 22.37 -14.57 -20.30
N TYR A 42 23.21 -14.03 -21.18
CA TYR A 42 23.97 -12.80 -20.97
C TYR A 42 23.82 -11.88 -22.18
N ARG A 43 23.93 -10.58 -21.92
CA ARG A 43 23.97 -9.53 -22.92
C ARG A 43 25.21 -8.68 -22.70
N THR A 44 26.02 -8.52 -23.74
CA THR A 44 27.12 -7.57 -23.75
C THR A 44 26.59 -6.14 -23.64
N VAL A 45 27.15 -5.39 -22.71
CA VAL A 45 26.93 -3.96 -22.55
C VAL A 45 28.25 -3.26 -22.84
N GLU A 46 28.26 -2.50 -23.93
CA GLU A 46 29.38 -1.66 -24.31
C GLU A 46 29.54 -0.47 -23.36
N VAL A 47 30.74 0.09 -23.33
CA VAL A 47 31.04 1.29 -22.54
C VAL A 47 30.24 2.46 -23.11
N PRO A 48 29.39 3.13 -22.31
CA PRO A 48 28.57 4.20 -22.82
C PRO A 48 29.41 5.45 -23.14
N SER A 49 29.19 6.04 -24.31
CA SER A 49 29.85 7.31 -24.71
C SER A 49 29.49 8.48 -23.81
N SER A 50 28.32 8.44 -23.18
CA SER A 50 27.85 9.43 -22.20
C SER A 50 28.65 9.43 -20.90
N ARG A 51 29.44 8.38 -20.63
CA ARG A 51 30.13 8.14 -19.35
C ARG A 51 29.19 8.10 -18.14
N ILE A 52 27.90 7.84 -18.39
CA ILE A 52 26.88 7.70 -17.35
C ILE A 52 26.40 6.24 -17.34
N VAL A 53 26.41 5.65 -16.15
CA VAL A 53 25.82 4.33 -15.89
C VAL A 53 24.71 4.51 -14.87
N ILE A 54 23.52 4.01 -15.19
CA ILE A 54 22.36 4.02 -14.28
C ILE A 54 22.19 2.61 -13.75
N ILE A 55 22.24 2.46 -12.42
CA ILE A 55 21.96 1.21 -11.72
C ILE A 55 20.58 1.36 -11.07
N GLU A 56 19.61 0.59 -11.54
CA GLU A 56 18.24 0.58 -11.03
C GLU A 56 17.97 -0.73 -10.27
N GLY A 57 17.25 -0.64 -9.16
CA GLY A 57 16.72 -1.78 -8.44
C GLY A 57 16.42 -1.45 -6.98
N ILE A 58 15.65 -2.33 -6.33
CA ILE A 58 15.26 -2.18 -4.91
C ILE A 58 16.46 -2.17 -3.95
N TYR A 59 17.62 -2.66 -4.42
CA TYR A 59 18.85 -2.77 -3.67
C TYR A 59 19.98 -1.86 -4.21
N ALA A 60 19.67 -0.95 -5.14
CA ALA A 60 20.68 -0.10 -5.78
C ALA A 60 21.39 0.86 -4.79
N LEU A 61 20.76 1.16 -3.65
CA LEU A 61 21.31 2.05 -2.62
C LEU A 61 22.02 1.32 -1.48
N SER A 62 22.23 0.02 -1.62
CA SER A 62 22.85 -0.78 -0.57
C SER A 62 24.27 -0.35 -0.26
N GLU A 63 24.68 -0.58 0.99
CA GLU A 63 26.03 -0.25 1.47
C GLU A 63 27.13 -0.83 0.59
N ARG A 64 26.90 -1.99 -0.04
CA ARG A 64 27.86 -2.64 -0.94
C ARG A 64 28.13 -1.83 -2.21
N LEU A 65 27.11 -1.18 -2.77
CA LEU A 65 27.24 -0.37 -3.99
C LEU A 65 27.61 1.07 -3.69
N ARG A 66 27.20 1.57 -2.53
CA ARG A 66 27.30 2.97 -2.11
C ARG A 66 28.66 3.64 -2.39
N PRO A 67 29.83 3.01 -2.16
CA PRO A 67 31.13 3.63 -2.45
C PRO A 67 31.38 3.89 -3.93
N LEU A 68 30.65 3.21 -4.83
CA LEU A 68 30.81 3.32 -6.28
C LEU A 68 29.86 4.33 -6.92
N LEU A 69 28.86 4.82 -6.18
CA LEU A 69 27.78 5.67 -6.68
C LEU A 69 28.11 7.16 -6.50
N ASP A 70 28.14 7.90 -7.60
CA ASP A 70 28.36 9.35 -7.58
C ASP A 70 27.08 10.13 -7.19
N LEU A 71 25.91 9.64 -7.63
CA LEU A 71 24.61 10.20 -7.29
C LEU A 71 23.65 9.07 -6.84
N ARG A 72 22.96 9.30 -5.73
CA ARG A 72 21.99 8.37 -5.16
C ARG A 72 20.60 8.99 -5.17
N VAL A 73 19.67 8.35 -5.86
CA VAL A 73 18.29 8.80 -5.97
C VAL A 73 17.38 7.71 -5.40
N SER A 74 16.45 8.09 -4.53
CA SER A 74 15.35 7.23 -4.11
C SER A 74 14.04 7.73 -4.67
N VAL A 75 13.18 6.79 -5.05
CA VAL A 75 11.80 7.07 -5.44
C VAL A 75 10.90 6.30 -4.48
N THR A 76 10.09 7.00 -3.69
CA THR A 76 9.19 6.40 -2.71
C THR A 76 7.75 6.74 -3.03
N GLY A 77 6.87 5.75 -3.14
CA GLY A 77 5.44 5.90 -2.92
C GLY A 77 5.12 5.54 -1.47
N GLY A 78 3.96 5.97 -0.93
CA GLY A 78 3.55 5.52 0.40
C GLY A 78 3.66 3.99 0.49
N VAL A 79 4.33 3.46 1.52
CA VAL A 79 4.75 2.04 1.59
C VAL A 79 3.59 1.08 1.38
N HIS A 80 2.38 1.45 1.82
CA HIS A 80 1.15 0.70 1.63
C HIS A 80 0.68 0.63 0.16
N LEU A 81 0.97 1.68 -0.62
CA LEU A 81 0.53 1.86 -2.00
C LEU A 81 1.33 1.00 -2.98
N ASP A 82 2.65 0.92 -2.80
CA ASP A 82 3.52 0.12 -3.66
C ASP A 82 3.40 -1.38 -3.36
N LEU A 83 3.09 -1.73 -2.11
CA LEU A 83 2.67 -3.07 -1.69
C LEU A 83 1.41 -3.50 -2.46
N VAL A 84 0.38 -2.65 -2.48
CA VAL A 84 -0.89 -2.94 -3.17
C VAL A 84 -0.75 -2.92 -4.69
N LYS A 85 0.07 -2.04 -5.27
CA LYS A 85 0.40 -2.08 -6.71
C LYS A 85 1.06 -3.40 -7.10
N ARG A 86 1.94 -3.95 -6.24
CA ARG A 86 2.57 -5.25 -6.46
C ARG A 86 1.53 -6.38 -6.39
N VAL A 87 0.64 -6.36 -5.39
CA VAL A 87 -0.50 -7.31 -5.29
C VAL A 87 -1.31 -7.33 -6.58
N ILE A 88 -1.75 -6.17 -7.05
CA ILE A 88 -2.63 -6.04 -8.22
C ILE A 88 -1.93 -6.51 -9.50
N ARG A 89 -0.66 -6.14 -9.68
CA ARG A 89 0.14 -6.57 -10.85
C ARG A 89 0.39 -8.07 -10.84
N ASP A 90 0.66 -8.65 -9.68
CA ASP A 90 0.99 -10.07 -9.55
C ASP A 90 -0.26 -10.95 -9.71
N ILE A 91 -1.43 -10.49 -9.25
CA ILE A 91 -2.75 -11.11 -9.55
C ILE A 91 -2.98 -11.20 -11.06
N GLN A 92 -2.75 -10.10 -11.80
CA GLN A 92 -2.96 -10.05 -13.25
C GLN A 92 -1.97 -10.91 -14.05
N ARG A 93 -0.75 -11.13 -13.52
CA ARG A 93 0.31 -11.87 -14.21
C ARG A 93 0.33 -13.37 -13.90
N ALA A 94 -0.08 -13.77 -12.70
CA ALA A 94 0.15 -15.12 -12.19
C ALA A 94 -1.11 -15.99 -12.11
N GLY A 95 -2.31 -15.44 -12.26
CA GLY A 95 -3.56 -16.20 -12.06
C GLY A 95 -3.67 -16.80 -10.64
N GLN A 96 -2.95 -16.23 -9.67
CA GLN A 96 -2.89 -16.71 -8.29
C GLN A 96 -4.02 -16.12 -7.44
N GLU A 97 -4.51 -16.91 -6.50
CA GLU A 97 -5.57 -16.53 -5.58
C GLU A 97 -5.09 -15.42 -4.61
N PRO A 98 -5.90 -14.37 -4.34
CA PRO A 98 -5.51 -13.18 -3.56
C PRO A 98 -4.92 -13.46 -2.17
N GLN A 99 -5.28 -14.58 -1.55
CA GLN A 99 -4.90 -14.95 -0.18
C GLN A 99 -3.43 -15.36 -0.06
N GLU A 100 -2.85 -16.00 -1.08
CA GLU A 100 -1.44 -16.42 -1.09
C GLU A 100 -0.50 -15.22 -1.23
N ILE A 101 -0.89 -14.25 -2.06
CA ILE A 101 -0.14 -13.03 -2.34
C ILE A 101 -0.04 -12.16 -1.09
N ILE A 102 -1.15 -12.03 -0.37
CA ILE A 102 -1.24 -11.22 0.85
C ILE A 102 -0.36 -11.81 1.97
N HIS A 103 -0.40 -13.12 2.20
CA HIS A 103 0.44 -13.81 3.20
C HIS A 103 1.93 -13.70 2.87
N GLN A 104 2.30 -13.87 1.61
CA GLN A 104 3.69 -13.73 1.16
C GLN A 104 4.23 -12.30 1.29
N ILE A 105 3.37 -11.31 1.04
CA ILE A 105 3.73 -9.90 1.16
C ILE A 105 3.87 -9.49 2.62
N SER A 106 2.94 -9.93 3.46
CA SER A 106 3.01 -9.66 4.89
C SER A 106 4.26 -10.31 5.44
N GLU A 107 4.44 -11.63 5.34
CA GLU A 107 5.48 -12.34 6.09
C GLU A 107 6.88 -12.28 5.50
N THR A 108 7.03 -12.02 4.20
CA THR A 108 8.34 -12.02 3.54
C THR A 108 8.73 -10.64 3.03
N VAL A 109 7.86 -9.97 2.26
CA VAL A 109 8.27 -8.74 1.54
C VAL A 109 8.43 -7.56 2.50
N TYR A 110 7.49 -7.36 3.42
CA TYR A 110 7.52 -6.21 4.32
C TYR A 110 8.66 -6.23 5.36
N PRO A 111 8.97 -7.35 6.05
CA PRO A 111 10.12 -7.43 6.95
C PRO A 111 11.42 -7.16 6.21
N MET A 112 11.56 -7.70 5.00
CA MET A 112 12.76 -7.53 4.20
C MET A 112 12.91 -6.09 3.72
N TYR A 113 11.81 -5.44 3.35
CA TYR A 113 11.79 -4.03 3.05
C TYR A 113 12.24 -3.20 4.28
N LYS A 114 11.60 -3.40 5.43
CA LYS A 114 11.94 -2.70 6.68
C LYS A 114 13.38 -2.94 7.11
N ALA A 115 13.87 -4.17 7.01
CA ALA A 115 15.20 -4.55 7.47
C ALA A 115 16.32 -4.10 6.51
N TYR A 116 16.09 -4.14 5.20
CA TYR A 116 17.18 -4.01 4.23
C TYR A 116 17.01 -2.86 3.23
N ILE A 117 15.79 -2.42 2.91
CA ILE A 117 15.56 -1.41 1.87
C ILE A 117 15.31 -0.04 2.49
N GLU A 118 14.45 0.04 3.50
CA GLU A 118 14.08 1.31 4.16
C GLU A 118 15.29 2.06 4.72
N PRO A 119 16.27 1.42 5.40
CA PRO A 119 17.47 2.10 5.86
C PRO A 119 18.30 2.68 4.71
N ASP A 120 18.40 1.96 3.59
CA ASP A 120 19.18 2.38 2.43
C ASP A 120 18.55 3.57 1.70
N LEU A 121 17.21 3.65 1.65
CA LEU A 121 16.48 4.80 1.09
C LEU A 121 16.83 6.12 1.79
N GLN A 122 17.15 6.07 3.08
CA GLN A 122 17.54 7.26 3.84
C GLN A 122 18.87 7.85 3.39
N THR A 123 19.71 7.03 2.75
CA THR A 123 21.05 7.42 2.30
C THR A 123 21.06 8.13 0.93
N ALA A 124 19.91 8.24 0.26
CA ALA A 124 19.79 8.92 -1.02
C ALA A 124 20.08 10.43 -0.90
N HIS A 125 20.79 10.97 -1.89
CA HIS A 125 21.02 12.42 -2.03
C HIS A 125 19.77 13.15 -2.50
N VAL A 126 19.03 12.53 -3.44
CA VAL A 126 17.76 13.05 -3.96
C VAL A 126 16.65 12.08 -3.60
N LYS A 127 15.60 12.59 -2.95
CA LYS A 127 14.43 11.80 -2.54
C LYS A 127 13.22 12.30 -3.31
N ILE A 128 12.69 11.47 -4.21
CA ILE A 128 11.49 11.75 -4.99
C ILE A 128 10.34 11.02 -4.31
N THR A 129 9.39 11.77 -3.76
CA THR A 129 8.18 11.18 -3.17
C THR A 129 7.03 11.27 -4.16
N ASN A 130 6.59 10.12 -4.64
CA ASN A 130 5.44 10.00 -5.49
C ASN A 130 4.15 9.91 -4.66
N LYS A 131 3.38 11.00 -4.65
CA LYS A 131 2.04 11.06 -4.06
C LYS A 131 0.94 10.55 -5.02
N PHE A 132 1.30 10.07 -6.21
CA PHE A 132 0.34 9.56 -7.18
C PHE A 132 -0.43 8.37 -6.62
N ASN A 133 -1.75 8.54 -6.54
CA ASN A 133 -2.69 7.52 -6.17
C ASN A 133 -2.96 6.60 -7.40
N PRO A 134 -2.41 5.37 -7.48
CA PRO A 134 -2.70 4.40 -8.55
C PRO A 134 -4.18 4.03 -8.62
N PHE A 135 -4.94 4.34 -7.58
CA PHE A 135 -6.35 4.07 -7.54
C PHE A 135 -7.21 5.11 -8.22
N PHE A 136 -6.63 6.19 -8.75
CA PHE A 136 -7.37 7.17 -9.55
C PHE A 136 -8.07 6.53 -10.78
N GLY A 137 -7.62 5.36 -11.23
CA GLY A 137 -8.25 4.56 -12.29
C GLY A 137 -9.03 3.32 -11.83
N PHE A 138 -9.08 3.03 -10.52
CA PHE A 138 -9.86 1.91 -10.00
C PHE A 138 -11.28 2.35 -9.66
N GLN A 139 -12.25 1.85 -10.44
CA GLN A 139 -13.72 1.86 -10.30
C GLN A 139 -14.32 2.89 -9.31
N SER A 140 -15.09 3.84 -9.86
CA SER A 140 -16.06 4.72 -9.20
C SER A 140 -15.88 4.86 -7.68
N PRO A 141 -14.90 5.67 -7.22
CA PRO A 141 -14.69 5.85 -5.79
C PRO A 141 -15.99 6.29 -5.12
N THR A 142 -16.35 5.66 -4.01
CA THR A 142 -17.50 6.13 -3.22
C THR A 142 -17.08 7.44 -2.56
N TYR A 143 -17.73 8.53 -2.96
CA TYR A 143 -17.57 9.83 -2.31
C TYR A 143 -18.42 9.84 -1.04
N ILE A 144 -17.76 9.88 0.11
CA ILE A 144 -18.44 9.95 1.41
C ILE A 144 -18.41 11.41 1.87
N LEU A 145 -19.58 11.93 2.22
CA LEU A 145 -19.78 13.29 2.71
C LEU A 145 -20.06 13.26 4.21
N LYS A 146 -19.05 13.55 5.04
CA LYS A 146 -19.23 13.50 6.50
C LYS A 146 -19.75 14.84 7.02
N SER A 147 -20.80 14.82 7.85
CA SER A 147 -21.35 15.99 8.52
C SER A 147 -21.51 15.77 10.03
N THR A 148 -21.30 16.83 10.81
CA THR A 148 -21.56 16.88 12.25
C THR A 148 -22.99 17.29 12.59
N ARG A 149 -23.82 17.58 11.58
CA ARG A 149 -25.24 17.92 11.79
C ARG A 149 -25.98 16.72 12.38
N ASN A 150 -26.84 16.98 13.35
CA ASN A 150 -27.69 15.96 13.94
C ASN A 150 -28.99 15.88 13.12
N VAL A 151 -29.18 14.77 12.41
CA VAL A 151 -30.33 14.55 11.50
C VAL A 151 -31.04 13.27 11.94
N THR A 152 -32.36 13.30 12.03
CA THR A 152 -33.15 12.11 12.38
C THR A 152 -33.48 11.26 11.14
N ALA A 153 -33.77 9.98 11.35
CA ALA A 153 -34.20 9.09 10.26
C ALA A 153 -35.47 9.64 9.55
N ASP A 154 -36.42 10.21 10.29
CA ASP A 154 -37.64 10.79 9.71
C ASP A 154 -37.35 12.00 8.80
N GLN A 155 -36.38 12.83 9.18
CA GLN A 155 -35.94 13.95 8.33
C GLN A 155 -35.29 13.46 7.04
N ILE A 156 -34.56 12.34 7.07
CA ILE A 156 -33.96 11.73 5.89
C ILE A 156 -35.07 11.13 5.00
N LYS A 157 -36.01 10.38 5.59
CA LYS A 157 -37.14 9.76 4.89
C LYS A 157 -38.04 10.78 4.18
N ALA A 158 -38.11 12.01 4.70
CA ALA A 158 -38.87 13.09 4.08
C ALA A 158 -38.24 13.63 2.79
N VAL A 159 -36.94 13.35 2.53
CA VAL A 159 -36.17 13.96 1.43
C VAL A 159 -35.55 12.92 0.49
N ILE A 160 -35.23 11.71 0.99
CA ILE A 160 -34.78 10.59 0.16
C ILE A 160 -35.88 10.16 -0.82
N SER A 161 -35.52 9.51 -1.93
CA SER A 161 -36.51 9.05 -2.90
C SER A 161 -37.52 8.08 -2.27
N GLN A 162 -38.72 7.95 -2.86
CA GLN A 162 -39.79 7.11 -2.30
C GLN A 162 -39.41 5.62 -2.26
N ASP A 163 -38.53 5.18 -3.16
CA ASP A 163 -38.04 3.81 -3.27
C ASP A 163 -36.65 3.69 -2.61
N PHE A 164 -36.63 3.58 -1.28
CA PHE A 164 -35.39 3.40 -0.50
C PHE A 164 -35.41 2.08 0.28
N GLU A 165 -34.22 1.51 0.47
CA GLU A 165 -33.99 0.40 1.39
C GLU A 165 -33.53 0.92 2.76
N GLU A 166 -34.06 0.32 3.83
CA GLU A 166 -33.72 0.65 5.20
C GLU A 166 -33.13 -0.58 5.91
N THR A 167 -31.89 -0.47 6.36
CA THR A 167 -31.18 -1.57 7.01
C THR A 167 -30.38 -1.10 8.21
N THR A 168 -30.02 -2.03 9.09
CA THR A 168 -29.06 -1.78 10.16
C THR A 168 -27.84 -2.65 9.94
N GLU A 169 -26.65 -2.09 10.10
CA GLU A 169 -25.40 -2.84 10.00
C GLU A 169 -24.46 -2.57 11.18
N GLN A 170 -23.66 -3.57 11.53
CA GLN A 170 -22.58 -3.45 12.49
C GLN A 170 -21.25 -3.70 11.81
N THR A 171 -20.27 -2.84 12.07
CA THR A 171 -18.91 -2.97 11.54
C THR A 171 -17.88 -2.74 12.64
N TYR A 172 -16.75 -3.41 12.52
CA TYR A 172 -15.61 -3.28 13.42
C TYR A 172 -14.42 -2.79 12.61
N ASP A 173 -14.01 -1.54 12.83
CA ASP A 173 -12.84 -0.94 12.20
C ASP A 173 -11.62 -1.11 13.10
N ILE A 174 -10.69 -1.95 12.68
CA ILE A 174 -9.41 -2.22 13.35
C ILE A 174 -8.37 -1.29 12.75
N TYR A 175 -7.84 -0.39 13.56
CA TYR A 175 -6.77 0.52 13.18
C TYR A 175 -5.44 -0.08 13.65
N LEU A 176 -4.57 -0.36 12.68
CA LEU A 176 -3.27 -0.98 12.88
C LEU A 176 -2.17 0.08 12.76
N LEU A 177 -1.39 0.22 13.82
CA LEU A 177 -0.19 1.06 13.87
C LEU A 177 0.98 0.31 13.22
N PRO A 178 1.70 0.90 12.27
CA PRO A 178 2.90 0.28 11.71
C PRO A 178 4.03 0.14 12.75
N PRO A 179 4.91 -0.86 12.61
CA PRO A 179 6.05 -1.05 13.50
C PRO A 179 7.00 0.15 13.46
N GLY A 180 7.35 0.65 14.65
CA GLY A 180 8.28 1.77 14.82
C GLY A 180 7.66 3.15 14.65
N GLU A 181 6.36 3.24 14.36
CA GLU A 181 5.62 4.50 14.35
C GLU A 181 5.11 4.84 15.76
N ASP A 182 5.09 6.13 16.06
CA ASP A 182 4.53 6.63 17.31
C ASP A 182 3.01 6.81 17.18
N PRO A 183 2.19 6.30 18.12
CA PRO A 183 0.74 6.36 18.02
C PRO A 183 0.16 7.79 17.96
N GLU A 184 0.80 8.76 18.60
CA GLU A 184 0.28 10.14 18.67
C GLU A 184 0.54 10.93 17.39
N SER A 185 1.63 10.61 16.69
CA SER A 185 2.05 11.31 15.47
C SER A 185 1.84 10.53 14.17
N CYS A 186 1.51 9.24 14.24
CA CYS A 186 1.26 8.40 13.08
C CYS A 186 0.07 8.91 12.24
N GLN A 187 0.32 9.17 10.97
CA GLN A 187 -0.72 9.55 10.00
C GLN A 187 -1.10 8.41 9.04
N SER A 188 -0.42 7.26 9.14
CA SER A 188 -0.50 6.15 8.19
C SER A 188 -1.07 4.88 8.80
N TYR A 189 -2.07 5.01 9.67
CA TYR A 189 -2.80 3.86 10.21
C TYR A 189 -3.39 3.01 9.08
N LEU A 190 -3.17 1.70 9.14
CA LEU A 190 -3.83 0.77 8.25
C LEU A 190 -5.20 0.42 8.84
N ARG A 191 -6.26 0.65 8.07
CA ARG A 191 -7.64 0.40 8.52
C ARG A 191 -8.18 -0.88 7.91
N MET A 192 -8.54 -1.84 8.76
CA MET A 192 -9.18 -3.08 8.35
C MET A 192 -10.58 -3.15 8.96
N ARG A 193 -11.61 -3.38 8.14
CA ARG A 193 -12.99 -3.53 8.57
C ARG A 193 -13.39 -4.99 8.62
N ASN A 194 -14.07 -5.41 9.68
CA ASN A 194 -14.90 -6.60 9.70
C ASN A 194 -16.38 -6.18 9.62
N LYS A 195 -17.11 -6.77 8.67
CA LYS A 195 -18.57 -6.72 8.61
C LYS A 195 -19.07 -8.15 8.40
N ASP A 196 -19.88 -8.66 9.33
CA ASP A 196 -20.48 -10.00 9.25
C ASP A 196 -19.46 -11.12 8.98
N GLY A 197 -18.28 -11.03 9.61
CA GLY A 197 -17.19 -12.01 9.45
C GLY A 197 -16.37 -11.84 8.17
N LYS A 198 -16.74 -10.93 7.26
CA LYS A 198 -15.97 -10.57 6.08
C LYS A 198 -15.01 -9.43 6.41
N TYR A 199 -13.73 -9.65 6.12
CA TYR A 199 -12.70 -8.65 6.35
C TYR A 199 -12.43 -7.86 5.09
N SER A 200 -12.11 -6.58 5.23
CA SER A 200 -11.68 -5.74 4.12
C SER A 200 -10.64 -4.73 4.54
N LEU A 201 -9.59 -4.57 3.75
CA LEU A 201 -8.65 -3.46 3.90
C LEU A 201 -9.22 -2.20 3.23
N MET A 202 -9.06 -1.06 3.90
CA MET A 202 -9.62 0.21 3.47
C MET A 202 -8.51 1.24 3.30
N PHE A 203 -8.56 1.94 2.18
CA PHE A 203 -7.71 3.08 1.86
C PHE A 203 -8.60 4.28 1.61
N GLU A 204 -8.30 5.39 2.26
CA GLU A 204 -9.04 6.64 2.13
C GLU A 204 -8.08 7.81 1.92
N GLU A 205 -8.46 8.74 1.06
CA GLU A 205 -7.87 10.06 0.96
C GLU A 205 -8.87 11.09 1.46
N TRP A 206 -8.38 12.15 2.09
CA TRP A 206 -9.24 13.20 2.63
C TRP A 206 -9.05 14.45 1.79
N VAL A 207 -10.14 14.94 1.22
CA VAL A 207 -10.21 16.24 0.56
C VAL A 207 -11.18 17.11 1.36
N THR A 208 -10.68 18.19 1.93
CA THR A 208 -11.51 19.16 2.67
C THR A 208 -12.05 20.21 1.71
N ASP A 209 -13.37 20.32 1.63
CA ASP A 209 -14.09 21.41 0.97
C ASP A 209 -15.09 21.97 1.99
N ASP A 210 -14.63 22.87 2.86
CA ASP A 210 -15.36 23.37 4.04
C ASP A 210 -16.77 23.86 3.66
N PRO A 211 -17.88 23.33 4.23
CA PRO A 211 -18.01 22.60 5.51
C PRO A 211 -17.94 21.07 5.43
N PHE A 212 -17.49 20.52 4.31
CA PHE A 212 -17.60 19.11 3.98
C PHE A 212 -16.24 18.40 3.95
N VAL A 213 -16.20 17.20 4.52
CA VAL A 213 -15.08 16.28 4.32
C VAL A 213 -15.48 15.29 3.25
N ILE A 214 -14.80 15.38 2.11
CA ILE A 214 -14.94 14.44 1.00
C ILE A 214 -13.89 13.36 1.18
N SER A 215 -14.33 12.11 1.31
CA SER A 215 -13.44 10.97 1.56
C SER A 215 -13.60 9.90 0.49
N PRO A 216 -12.91 10.00 -0.66
CA PRO A 216 -12.85 8.91 -1.63
C PRO A 216 -12.26 7.67 -0.96
N ARG A 217 -12.97 6.56 -1.05
CA ARG A 217 -12.58 5.31 -0.39
C ARG A 217 -12.52 4.16 -1.36
N ILE A 218 -11.54 3.30 -1.15
CA ILE A 218 -11.38 2.03 -1.84
C ILE A 218 -11.23 0.91 -0.83
N THR A 219 -11.88 -0.21 -1.12
CA THR A 219 -12.00 -1.34 -0.19
C THR A 219 -11.65 -2.63 -0.91
N PHE A 220 -10.80 -3.45 -0.29
CA PHE A 220 -10.41 -4.76 -0.81
C PHE A 220 -10.86 -5.83 0.16
N ALA A 221 -11.63 -6.82 -0.29
CA ALA A 221 -11.94 -7.99 0.52
C ALA A 221 -10.65 -8.77 0.82
N VAL A 222 -10.47 -9.17 2.08
CA VAL A 222 -9.26 -9.88 2.55
C VAL A 222 -9.65 -11.04 3.46
N SER A 223 -8.74 -11.99 3.63
CA SER A 223 -8.90 -13.09 4.58
C SER A 223 -8.63 -12.63 6.02
N VAL A 224 -9.31 -13.23 7.00
CA VAL A 224 -9.05 -13.02 8.44
C VAL A 224 -7.59 -13.28 8.82
N ARG A 225 -6.91 -14.17 8.09
CA ARG A 225 -5.49 -14.51 8.31
C ARG A 225 -4.55 -13.32 8.11
N LEU A 226 -4.95 -12.32 7.32
CA LEU A 226 -4.16 -11.12 7.09
C LEU A 226 -3.89 -10.35 8.39
N LEU A 227 -4.85 -10.31 9.32
CA LEU A 227 -4.64 -9.67 10.61
C LEU A 227 -3.47 -10.31 11.36
N GLY A 228 -3.45 -11.65 11.43
CA GLY A 228 -2.36 -12.40 12.06
C GLY A 228 -1.03 -12.16 11.36
N GLY A 229 -1.03 -12.14 10.02
CA GLY A 229 0.14 -11.79 9.22
C GLY A 229 0.69 -10.42 9.57
N LEU A 230 -0.15 -9.37 9.63
CA LEU A 230 0.27 -8.01 9.98
C LEU A 230 0.83 -7.93 11.42
N MET A 231 0.19 -8.60 12.37
CA MET A 231 0.67 -8.67 13.75
C MET A 231 2.07 -9.29 13.85
N ALA A 232 2.34 -10.35 13.09
CA ALA A 232 3.68 -10.98 13.04
C ALA A 232 4.78 -10.05 12.50
N LEU A 233 4.40 -8.97 11.81
CA LEU A 233 5.32 -7.95 11.30
C LEU A 233 5.55 -6.79 12.26
N GLY A 234 4.99 -6.87 13.46
CA GLY A 234 5.07 -5.81 14.45
C GLY A 234 4.08 -4.68 14.22
N TYR A 235 3.07 -4.84 13.35
CA TYR A 235 1.91 -3.97 13.46
C TYR A 235 1.22 -4.24 14.78
N THR A 236 0.73 -3.19 15.43
CA THR A 236 -0.02 -3.31 16.66
C THR A 236 -1.43 -2.76 16.46
N ILE A 237 -2.41 -3.36 17.13
CA ILE A 237 -3.77 -2.81 17.14
C ILE A 237 -3.76 -1.56 18.02
N ALA A 238 -3.92 -0.40 17.41
CA ALA A 238 -4.03 0.86 18.13
C ALA A 238 -5.42 1.05 18.72
N THR A 239 -6.45 0.74 17.94
CA THR A 239 -7.84 0.77 18.41
C THR A 239 -8.76 -0.09 17.55
N ILE A 240 -9.87 -0.51 18.14
CA ILE A 240 -10.98 -1.16 17.43
C ILE A 240 -12.22 -0.31 17.68
N LEU A 241 -12.78 0.24 16.60
CA LEU A 241 -14.00 1.03 16.65
C LEU A 241 -15.18 0.18 16.18
N LYS A 242 -16.14 -0.04 17.07
CA LYS A 242 -17.42 -0.64 16.74
C LYS A 242 -18.37 0.46 16.30
N ARG A 243 -18.91 0.29 15.10
CA ARG A 243 -19.86 1.20 14.47
C ARG A 243 -21.17 0.47 14.25
N SER A 244 -22.24 1.00 14.82
CA SER A 244 -23.60 0.62 14.46
C SER A 244 -24.15 1.69 13.53
N SER A 245 -24.69 1.28 12.39
CA SER A 245 -25.16 2.21 11.36
C SER A 245 -26.62 1.91 11.03
N HIS A 246 -27.46 2.93 11.06
CA HIS A 246 -28.79 2.88 10.46
C HIS A 246 -28.67 3.47 9.06
N VAL A 247 -28.92 2.63 8.06
CA VAL A 247 -28.64 2.91 6.65
C VAL A 247 -29.95 3.09 5.91
N LEU A 248 -30.06 4.21 5.19
CA LEU A 248 -31.13 4.47 4.23
C LEU A 248 -30.46 4.67 2.87
N SER A 249 -30.81 3.87 1.87
CA SER A 249 -30.16 3.93 0.56
C SER A 249 -31.13 3.76 -0.60
N ASP A 250 -30.88 4.52 -1.66
CA ASP A 250 -31.47 4.31 -2.99
C ASP A 250 -30.36 4.14 -4.05
N ASP A 251 -30.73 4.13 -5.33
CA ASP A 251 -29.80 3.95 -6.45
C ASP A 251 -28.74 5.06 -6.58
N ARG A 252 -28.91 6.20 -5.90
CA ARG A 252 -28.06 7.39 -6.03
C ARG A 252 -27.32 7.75 -4.76
N VAL A 253 -27.96 7.63 -3.60
CA VAL A 253 -27.44 8.08 -2.31
C VAL A 253 -27.62 7.01 -1.26
N CYS A 254 -26.58 6.84 -0.43
CA CYS A 254 -26.64 6.06 0.80
C CYS A 254 -26.36 7.01 1.97
N VAL A 255 -27.31 7.14 2.89
CA VAL A 255 -27.17 7.91 4.12
C VAL A 255 -27.01 6.94 5.28
N LYS A 256 -25.99 7.17 6.11
CA LYS A 256 -25.74 6.38 7.31
C LYS A 256 -25.76 7.26 8.54
N LEU A 257 -26.66 6.93 9.47
CA LEU A 257 -26.65 7.42 10.84
C LEU A 257 -25.76 6.48 11.65
N ASP A 258 -24.52 6.91 11.87
CA ASP A 258 -23.50 6.11 12.54
C ASP A 258 -23.47 6.44 14.03
N TRP A 259 -23.36 5.40 14.86
CA TRP A 259 -22.98 5.50 16.27
C TRP A 259 -21.68 4.75 16.51
N LEU A 260 -20.66 5.48 16.98
CA LEU A 260 -19.36 4.92 17.38
C LEU A 260 -19.34 4.71 18.88
N GLU A 261 -19.35 3.45 19.30
CA GLU A 261 -19.50 3.04 20.70
C GLU A 261 -18.35 3.55 21.59
N GLN A 262 -17.11 3.37 21.14
CA GLN A 262 -15.91 3.74 21.91
C GLN A 262 -15.73 5.25 22.08
N LEU A 263 -16.28 6.05 21.17
CA LEU A 263 -16.19 7.51 21.23
C LEU A 263 -17.46 8.14 21.82
N ASN A 264 -18.51 7.36 22.03
CA ASN A 264 -19.86 7.82 22.35
C ASN A 264 -20.29 9.02 21.47
N ARG A 265 -20.14 8.86 20.14
CA ARG A 265 -20.41 9.92 19.16
C ARG A 265 -21.30 9.44 18.03
N HIS A 266 -22.14 10.34 17.55
CA HIS A 266 -22.99 10.16 16.39
C HIS A 266 -22.46 10.94 15.19
N TYR A 267 -22.58 10.36 14.00
CA TYR A 267 -22.18 10.98 12.74
C TYR A 267 -23.23 10.70 11.68
N VAL A 268 -23.33 11.61 10.71
CA VAL A 268 -24.08 11.39 9.47
C VAL A 268 -23.09 11.39 8.32
N GLN A 269 -23.16 10.37 7.46
CA GLN A 269 -22.32 10.24 6.27
C GLN A 269 -23.08 9.68 5.09
#